data_AF-A0A434VDT3-F1
#
_entry.id   AF-A0A434VDT3-F1
#
_cell.length_a   1.000
_cell.length_b   1.000
_cell.length_c   1.000
_cell.angle_alpha   90.00
_cell.angle_beta   90.00
_cell.angle_gamma   90.00
#
_symmetry.space_group_name_H-M   'P 1'
#
loop_
_entity.id
_entity.type
_entity.pdbx_description
1 polymer ?
#
loop_
_entity_poly.entity_id
_entity_poly.type
_entity_poly.pdbx_seq_one_letter_code
_entity_poly.pdbx_strand_id
1 'polypeptide(L)'
;ALIQYPLGYLSDRWDRRSVLLTTTCCAMLAALALAFVARGDPFLNFAIVFIFGCFAMPLYSLSAAHSNDRAGKGEFVLVNAALMLFYSFGAIGGPIAASAVMQYFGPSALFVFSAFVYAILIIVILYRMQVRSGVPAGSRSRFTALLRTSTFFARLARRGNDSDKPD
;
A
#
# COMPACT_ATOMS: atom_id res chain seq x y z
N ALA A 1 -10.32 -8.25 -2.92
CA ALA A 1 -11.06 -7.64 -1.81
C ALA A 1 -10.84 -8.37 -0.48
N LEU A 2 -10.99 -9.70 -0.40
CA LEU A 2 -10.91 -10.45 0.87
C LEU A 2 -9.60 -10.27 1.66
N ILE A 3 -8.45 -10.21 0.99
CA ILE A 3 -7.13 -10.07 1.66
C ILE A 3 -6.72 -8.61 1.91
N GLN A 4 -7.40 -7.65 1.27
CA GLN A 4 -7.15 -6.22 1.53
C GLN A 4 -7.58 -5.82 2.95
N TYR A 5 -8.61 -6.46 3.50
CA TYR A 5 -9.10 -6.19 4.85
C TYR A 5 -8.13 -6.60 5.98
N PRO A 6 -7.61 -7.85 6.04
CA PRO A 6 -6.64 -8.24 7.06
C PRO A 6 -5.30 -7.53 6.91
N LEU A 7 -4.83 -7.26 5.67
CA LEU A 7 -3.59 -6.51 5.47
C LEU A 7 -3.73 -5.03 5.85
N GLY A 8 -4.90 -4.42 5.61
CA GLY A 8 -5.22 -3.09 6.10
C GLY A 8 -5.22 -3.04 7.63
N TYR A 9 -5.85 -4.00 8.29
CA TYR A 9 -5.86 -4.13 9.74
C TYR A 9 -4.46 -4.37 10.33
N LEU A 10 -3.64 -5.22 9.69
CA LEU A 10 -2.28 -5.48 10.11
C LEU A 10 -1.39 -4.24 9.94
N SER A 11 -1.60 -3.45 8.88
CA SER A 11 -0.95 -2.14 8.70
C SER A 11 -1.32 -1.13 9.78
N ASP A 12 -2.50 -1.24 10.38
CA ASP A 12 -2.92 -0.33 11.44
C ASP A 12 -2.36 -0.73 12.80
N ARG A 13 -1.94 -2.00 12.99
CA ARG A 13 -1.28 -2.46 14.23
C ARG A 13 0.24 -2.40 14.19
N TRP A 14 0.85 -2.54 13.02
CA TRP A 14 2.31 -2.55 12.84
C TRP A 14 2.80 -1.23 12.22
N ASP A 15 4.11 -0.99 12.27
CA ASP A 15 4.72 0.12 11.55
C ASP A 15 4.39 0.04 10.06
N ARG A 16 3.68 1.05 9.52
CA ARG A 16 3.24 1.05 8.12
C ARG A 16 4.40 0.84 7.13
N ARG A 17 5.60 1.27 7.49
CA ARG A 17 6.82 1.09 6.68
C ARG A 17 7.23 -0.38 6.58
N SER A 18 7.23 -1.09 7.71
CA SER A 18 7.58 -2.50 7.76
C SER A 18 6.55 -3.36 7.03
N VAL A 19 5.25 -3.05 7.16
CA VAL A 19 4.19 -3.76 6.42
C VAL A 19 4.27 -3.50 4.92
N LEU A 20 4.58 -2.27 4.51
CA LEU A 20 4.78 -1.94 3.10
C LEU A 20 5.98 -2.71 2.53
N LEU A 21 7.11 -2.71 3.25
CA LEU A 21 8.31 -3.44 2.86
C LEU A 21 8.06 -4.94 2.69
N THR A 22 7.47 -5.60 3.70
CA THR A 22 7.22 -7.06 3.64
C THR A 22 6.23 -7.41 2.54
N THR A 23 5.16 -6.63 2.36
CA THR A 23 4.18 -6.84 1.30
C THR A 23 4.82 -6.69 -0.08
N THR A 24 5.66 -5.67 -0.30
CA THR A 24 6.38 -5.47 -1.56
C THR A 24 7.39 -6.59 -1.83
N CYS A 25 8.11 -7.05 -0.81
CA CYS A 25 9.01 -8.20 -0.93
C CYS A 25 8.27 -9.48 -1.35
N CYS A 26 7.13 -9.78 -0.71
CA CYS A 26 6.31 -10.93 -1.07
C CYS A 26 5.77 -10.82 -2.51
N ALA A 27 5.32 -9.64 -2.93
CA ALA A 27 4.88 -9.40 -4.31
C ALA A 27 6.02 -9.60 -5.32
N MET A 28 7.23 -9.14 -5.00
CA MET A 28 8.43 -9.34 -5.84
C MET A 28 8.79 -10.82 -5.96
N LEU A 29 8.82 -11.56 -4.85
CA LEU A 29 9.12 -12.99 -4.86
C LEU A 29 8.08 -13.78 -5.64
N ALA A 30 6.79 -13.44 -5.49
CA ALA A 30 5.73 -14.06 -6.28
C ALA A 30 5.88 -13.76 -7.78
N ALA A 31 6.28 -12.53 -8.15
CA ALA A 31 6.55 -12.17 -9.53
C ALA A 31 7.73 -12.96 -10.12
N LEU A 32 8.83 -13.11 -9.37
CA LEU A 32 9.97 -13.92 -9.79
C LEU A 32 9.59 -15.41 -9.92
N ALA A 33 8.77 -15.92 -9.00
CA ALA A 33 8.27 -17.28 -9.10
C ALA A 33 7.40 -17.48 -10.36
N LEU A 34 6.59 -16.51 -10.75
CA LEU A 34 5.85 -16.56 -12.02
C LEU A 34 6.78 -16.53 -13.24
N ALA A 35 7.86 -15.74 -13.19
CA ALA A 35 8.81 -15.63 -14.29
C ALA A 35 9.60 -16.93 -14.54
N PHE A 36 10.03 -17.60 -13.47
CA PHE A 36 10.99 -18.70 -13.54
C PHE A 36 10.43 -20.09 -13.23
N VAL A 37 9.41 -20.20 -12.37
CA VAL A 37 8.91 -21.49 -11.83
C VAL A 37 7.64 -21.96 -12.55
N ALA A 38 6.77 -21.03 -12.99
CA ALA A 38 5.47 -21.37 -13.57
C ALA A 38 5.53 -21.97 -15.00
N ARG A 39 6.70 -22.44 -15.46
CA ARG A 39 6.89 -22.99 -16.80
C ARG A 39 6.45 -24.45 -16.86
N GLY A 40 5.15 -24.68 -17.02
CA GLY A 40 4.61 -25.98 -17.47
C GLY A 40 3.39 -26.52 -16.73
N ASP A 41 3.16 -26.12 -15.46
CA ASP A 41 2.01 -26.57 -14.68
C ASP A 41 0.96 -25.44 -14.52
N PRO A 42 -0.23 -25.58 -15.14
CA PRO A 42 -1.32 -24.60 -15.01
C PRO A 42 -1.79 -24.38 -13.56
N PHE A 43 -1.84 -25.42 -12.72
CA PHE A 43 -2.32 -25.29 -11.34
C PHE A 43 -1.36 -24.47 -10.49
N LEU A 44 -0.06 -24.73 -10.63
CA LEU A 44 0.99 -23.98 -9.95
C LEU A 44 0.99 -22.51 -10.41
N ASN A 45 0.73 -22.25 -11.69
CA ASN A 45 0.61 -20.89 -12.21
C ASN A 45 -0.56 -20.14 -11.57
N PHE A 46 -1.75 -20.75 -11.50
CA PHE A 46 -2.91 -20.13 -10.82
C PHE A 46 -2.64 -19.84 -9.34
N ALA A 47 -2.00 -20.77 -8.63
CA ALA A 47 -1.66 -20.59 -7.22
C ALA A 47 -0.71 -19.39 -7.02
N ILE A 48 0.33 -19.26 -7.83
CA ILE A 48 1.29 -18.16 -7.70
C ILE A 48 0.66 -16.83 -8.16
N VAL A 49 -0.14 -16.81 -9.23
CA VAL A 49 -0.89 -15.60 -9.64
C VAL A 49 -1.82 -15.13 -8.53
N PHE A 50 -2.49 -16.07 -7.85
CA PHE A 50 -3.32 -15.74 -6.70
C PHE A 50 -2.49 -15.07 -5.61
N ILE A 51 -1.36 -15.67 -5.21
CA ILE A 51 -0.45 -15.12 -4.19
C ILE A 51 0.06 -13.73 -4.61
N PHE A 52 0.49 -13.58 -5.87
CA PHE A 52 0.91 -12.30 -6.43
C PHE A 52 -0.18 -11.24 -6.29
N GLY A 53 -1.42 -11.55 -6.67
CA GLY A 53 -2.56 -10.65 -6.53
C GLY A 53 -2.87 -10.27 -5.07
N CYS A 54 -2.66 -11.20 -4.13
CA CYS A 54 -2.88 -10.97 -2.69
C CYS A 54 -1.95 -9.89 -2.14
N PHE A 55 -0.70 -9.83 -2.61
CA PHE A 55 0.29 -8.86 -2.15
C PHE A 55 0.35 -7.60 -3.02
N ALA A 56 0.13 -7.70 -4.33
CA ALA A 56 0.20 -6.57 -5.25
C ALA A 56 -0.97 -5.58 -5.07
N MET A 57 -2.20 -6.10 -5.00
CA MET A 57 -3.43 -5.28 -4.88
C MET A 57 -3.44 -4.29 -3.69
N PRO A 58 -3.06 -4.68 -2.46
CA PRO A 58 -3.11 -3.78 -1.31
C PRO A 58 -2.01 -2.70 -1.31
N LEU A 59 -0.98 -2.78 -2.18
CA LEU A 59 0.15 -1.83 -2.17
C LEU A 59 -0.29 -0.38 -2.35
N TYR A 60 -1.25 -0.11 -3.23
CA TYR A 60 -1.78 1.25 -3.42
C TYR A 60 -2.48 1.75 -2.15
N SER A 61 -3.38 0.95 -1.58
CA SER A 61 -4.11 1.29 -0.34
C SER A 61 -3.15 1.54 0.81
N LEU A 62 -2.13 0.69 0.95
CA LEU A 62 -1.10 0.79 1.99
C LEU A 62 -0.23 2.05 1.83
N SER A 63 0.14 2.37 0.59
CA SER A 63 0.90 3.59 0.25
C SER A 63 0.07 4.86 0.46
N ALA A 64 -1.23 4.81 0.12
CA ALA A 64 -2.16 5.91 0.35
C ALA A 64 -2.40 6.14 1.84
N ALA A 65 -2.61 5.08 2.63
CA ALA A 65 -2.72 5.16 4.09
C ALA A 65 -1.43 5.70 4.72
N HIS A 66 -0.26 5.26 4.24
CA HIS A 66 1.03 5.78 4.70
C HIS A 66 1.22 7.28 4.42
N SER A 67 0.77 7.75 3.26
CA SER A 67 0.84 9.16 2.89
C SER A 67 -0.18 10.00 3.68
N ASN A 68 -1.40 9.48 3.84
CA ASN A 68 -2.46 10.15 4.60
C ASN A 68 -2.16 10.28 6.08
N ASP A 69 -1.51 9.28 6.70
CA ASP A 69 -1.03 9.38 8.09
C ASP A 69 -0.04 10.55 8.32
N ARG A 70 0.52 11.13 7.26
CA ARG A 70 1.45 12.27 7.30
C ARG A 70 0.86 13.58 6.81
N ALA A 71 -0.38 13.57 6.32
CA ALA A 71 -1.05 14.77 5.85
C ALA A 71 -1.48 15.65 7.03
N GLY A 72 -1.24 16.97 6.94
CA GLY A 72 -1.75 17.93 7.91
C GLY A 72 -3.27 18.06 7.86
N LYS A 73 -3.86 18.71 8.87
CA LYS A 73 -5.30 19.02 8.87
C LYS A 73 -5.63 19.90 7.66
N GLY A 74 -6.48 19.40 6.76
CA GLY A 74 -6.88 20.09 5.53
C GLY A 74 -6.08 19.69 4.27
N GLU A 75 -4.95 18.98 4.41
CA GLU A 75 -4.11 18.59 3.27
C GLU A 75 -4.47 17.22 2.67
N PHE A 76 -5.35 16.46 3.33
CA PHE A 76 -5.76 15.12 2.87
C PHE A 76 -6.29 15.10 1.43
N VAL A 77 -7.03 16.13 1.02
CA VAL A 77 -7.57 16.24 -0.34
C VAL A 77 -6.44 16.41 -1.35
N LEU A 78 -5.47 17.27 -1.03
CA LEU A 78 -4.32 17.53 -1.90
C LEU A 78 -3.41 16.30 -2.02
N VAL A 79 -3.14 15.61 -0.90
CA VAL A 79 -2.32 14.39 -0.88
C VAL A 79 -2.97 13.28 -1.71
N ASN A 80 -4.28 13.06 -1.53
CA ASN A 80 -5.00 12.06 -2.32
C ASN A 80 -5.07 12.43 -3.81
N ALA A 81 -5.23 13.72 -4.14
CA ALA A 81 -5.20 14.18 -5.53
C ALA A 81 -3.82 13.92 -6.17
N ALA A 82 -2.73 14.21 -5.47
CA ALA A 82 -1.38 13.92 -5.94
C ALA A 82 -1.15 12.41 -6.12
N LEU A 83 -1.59 11.57 -5.18
CA LEU A 83 -1.51 10.11 -5.29
C LEU A 83 -2.26 9.58 -6.51
N MET A 84 -3.47 10.07 -6.76
CA MET A 84 -4.24 9.70 -7.95
C MET A 84 -3.55 10.15 -9.23
N LEU A 85 -2.95 11.34 -9.26
CA LEU A 85 -2.20 11.82 -10.40
C LEU A 85 -1.00 10.91 -10.73
N PHE A 86 -0.19 10.56 -9.72
CA PHE A 86 0.92 9.61 -9.91
C PHE A 86 0.45 8.22 -10.32
N TYR A 87 -0.68 7.75 -9.77
CA TYR A 87 -1.30 6.50 -10.20
C TYR A 87 -1.68 6.55 -11.68
N SER A 88 -2.28 7.64 -12.16
CA SER A 88 -2.62 7.83 -13.58
C SER A 88 -1.39 7.82 -14.49
N PHE A 89 -0.30 8.48 -14.09
CA PHE A 89 0.96 8.43 -14.84
C PHE A 89 1.50 6.99 -14.94
N GLY A 90 1.48 6.25 -13.83
CA GLY A 90 1.87 4.84 -13.81
C GLY A 90 0.94 3.95 -14.64
N ALA A 91 -0.36 4.20 -14.63
CA ALA A 91 -1.35 3.46 -15.39
C ALA A 91 -1.24 3.67 -16.90
N ILE A 92 -0.75 4.83 -17.34
CA ILE A 92 -0.48 5.12 -18.75
C ILE A 92 0.91 4.60 -19.15
N GLY A 93 1.95 4.94 -18.40
CA GLY A 93 3.33 4.60 -18.74
C GLY A 93 3.68 3.13 -18.52
N GLY A 94 3.09 2.50 -17.50
CA GLY A 94 3.35 1.11 -17.10
C GLY A 94 3.04 0.11 -18.22
N PRO A 95 1.83 0.10 -18.80
CA PRO A 95 1.49 -0.78 -19.92
C PRO A 95 2.34 -0.55 -21.16
N ILE A 96 2.71 0.72 -21.46
CA ILE A 96 3.57 1.04 -22.61
C ILE A 96 4.97 0.44 -22.41
N ALA A 97 5.59 0.66 -21.25
CA ALA A 97 6.89 0.10 -20.92
C ALA A 97 6.86 -1.43 -20.84
N ALA A 98 5.85 -2.00 -20.19
CA ALA A 98 5.67 -3.44 -20.08
C ALA A 98 5.45 -4.10 -21.45
N SER A 99 4.64 -3.49 -22.32
CA SER A 99 4.40 -3.96 -23.69
C SER A 99 5.69 -3.95 -24.51
N ALA A 100 6.48 -2.87 -24.44
CA ALA A 100 7.77 -2.81 -25.12
C ALA A 100 8.71 -3.93 -24.65
N VAL A 101 8.83 -4.16 -23.34
CA VAL A 101 9.66 -5.24 -22.78
C VAL A 101 9.15 -6.62 -23.22
N MET A 102 7.83 -6.83 -23.24
CA MET A 102 7.23 -8.08 -23.71
C MET A 102 7.46 -8.34 -25.20
N GLN A 103 7.57 -7.31 -26.04
CA GLN A 103 7.86 -7.48 -27.47
C GLN A 103 9.27 -8.04 -27.71
N TYR A 104 10.27 -7.60 -26.93
CA TYR A 104 11.66 -8.05 -27.11
C TYR A 104 11.98 -9.36 -26.38
N PHE A 105 11.41 -9.60 -25.20
CA PHE A 105 11.78 -10.72 -24.31
C PHE A 105 10.65 -11.75 -24.12
N GLY A 106 9.50 -11.55 -24.77
CA GLY A 106 8.33 -12.40 -24.70
C GLY A 106 7.44 -12.17 -23.47
N PRO A 107 6.31 -12.90 -23.36
CA PRO A 107 5.29 -12.65 -22.33
C PRO A 107 5.78 -12.82 -20.89
N SER A 108 6.74 -13.72 -20.64
CA SER A 108 7.28 -13.94 -19.29
C SER A 108 8.03 -12.73 -18.72
N ALA A 109 8.48 -11.82 -19.60
CA ALA A 109 9.20 -10.62 -19.21
C ALA A 109 8.33 -9.62 -18.43
N LEU A 110 6.99 -9.72 -18.51
CA LEU A 110 6.06 -8.91 -17.71
C LEU A 110 6.31 -9.06 -16.21
N PHE A 111 6.54 -10.30 -15.75
CA PHE A 111 6.73 -10.58 -14.34
C PHE A 111 8.13 -10.18 -13.87
N VAL A 112 9.14 -10.29 -14.74
CA VAL A 112 10.49 -9.77 -14.48
C VAL A 112 10.46 -8.24 -14.39
N PHE A 113 9.77 -7.57 -15.30
CA PHE A 113 9.54 -6.12 -15.26
C PHE A 113 8.83 -5.70 -13.96
N SER A 114 7.79 -6.43 -13.56
CA SER A 114 7.10 -6.20 -12.29
C SER A 114 8.02 -6.38 -11.08
N ALA A 115 8.83 -7.44 -11.06
CA ALA A 115 9.82 -7.67 -10.02
C ALA A 115 10.86 -6.54 -9.95
N PHE A 116 11.30 -6.03 -11.09
CA PHE A 116 12.22 -4.89 -11.16
C PHE A 116 11.60 -3.61 -10.58
N VAL A 117 10.33 -3.31 -10.91
CA VAL A 117 9.60 -2.18 -10.33
C VAL A 117 9.47 -2.33 -8.81
N TYR A 118 9.17 -3.53 -8.31
CA TYR A 118 9.11 -3.78 -6.87
C TYR A 118 10.48 -3.68 -6.20
N ALA A 119 11.57 -4.10 -6.86
CA ALA A 119 12.92 -3.93 -6.36
C ALA A 119 13.27 -2.43 -6.18
N ILE A 120 12.94 -1.59 -7.15
CA ILE A 120 13.09 -0.13 -7.04
C ILE A 120 12.28 0.39 -5.85
N LEU A 121 11.02 -0.04 -5.71
CA LEU A 121 10.17 0.38 -4.59
C LEU A 121 10.76 -0.05 -3.24
N ILE A 122 11.28 -1.26 -3.11
CA ILE A 122 11.96 -1.77 -1.91
C ILE A 122 13.16 -0.90 -1.57
N ILE A 123 14.02 -0.59 -2.54
CA ILE A 123 15.20 0.28 -2.35
C ILE A 123 14.76 1.65 -1.84
N VAL A 124 13.72 2.25 -2.45
CA VAL A 124 13.17 3.54 -2.02
C VAL A 124 12.62 3.45 -0.60
N ILE A 125 11.91 2.39 -0.23
CA ILE A 125 11.38 2.17 1.13
C ILE A 125 12.53 2.08 2.13
N LEU A 126 13.55 1.25 1.86
CA LEU A 126 14.71 1.07 2.73
C LEU A 126 15.49 2.37 2.91
N TYR A 127 15.76 3.09 1.82
CA TYR A 127 16.40 4.39 1.86
C TYR A 127 15.58 5.39 2.71
N ARG A 128 14.26 5.45 2.50
CA ARG A 128 13.37 6.32 3.27
C ARG A 128 13.26 5.93 4.75
N MET A 129 13.44 4.65 5.08
CA MET A 129 13.49 4.16 6.46
C MET A 129 14.79 4.58 7.16
N GLN A 130 15.92 4.56 6.46
CA GLN A 130 17.23 4.94 7.01
C GLN A 130 17.36 6.46 7.21
N VAL A 131 16.88 7.26 6.25
CA VAL A 131 17.05 8.72 6.27
C VAL A 131 16.13 9.41 7.30
N ARG A 132 15.07 8.75 7.77
CA ARG A 132 14.06 9.40 8.61
C ARG A 132 13.58 8.51 9.74
N SER A 133 13.91 8.88 10.98
CA SER A 133 13.41 8.24 12.21
C SER A 133 11.89 8.03 12.16
N GLY A 134 11.43 6.87 12.63
CA GLY A 134 10.01 6.51 12.64
C GLY A 134 9.18 7.54 13.39
N VAL A 135 7.99 7.87 12.86
CA VAL A 135 7.00 8.64 13.62
C VAL A 135 6.59 7.76 14.81
N PRO A 136 6.72 8.23 16.07
CA PRO A 136 6.36 7.43 17.23
C PRO A 136 4.91 6.96 17.14
N ALA A 137 4.67 5.67 17.40
CA ALA A 137 3.35 5.04 17.34
C ALA A 137 2.29 5.69 18.27
N GLY A 138 2.70 6.59 19.18
CA GLY A 138 1.86 7.27 20.17
C GLY A 138 1.08 8.50 19.69
N SER A 139 1.35 9.05 18.49
CA SER A 139 0.60 10.21 17.97
C SER A 139 -0.52 9.85 16.99
N ARG A 140 -0.90 8.57 16.92
CA ARG A 140 -2.06 8.12 16.12
C ARG A 140 -3.34 8.56 16.81
N SER A 141 -4.09 9.44 16.17
CA SER A 141 -5.45 9.76 16.59
C SER A 141 -6.23 8.45 16.71
N ARG A 142 -6.66 8.11 17.93
CA ARG A 142 -7.51 6.95 18.20
C ARG A 142 -8.68 7.00 17.22
N PHE A 143 -8.83 5.94 16.42
CA PHE A 143 -9.95 5.81 15.51
C PHE A 143 -11.23 5.67 16.34
N THR A 144 -11.84 6.81 16.66
CA THR A 144 -13.15 6.84 17.29
C THR A 144 -14.16 6.61 16.17
N ALA A 145 -14.69 5.40 16.11
CA ALA A 145 -15.81 5.06 15.24
C ALA A 145 -17.03 5.87 15.68
N LEU A 146 -17.13 7.11 15.22
CA LEU A 146 -18.36 7.88 15.32
C LEU A 146 -19.34 7.30 14.29
N LEU A 147 -20.54 6.96 14.73
CA LEU A 147 -21.63 6.71 13.77
C LEU A 147 -21.75 7.94 12.87
N ARG A 148 -21.48 7.76 11.57
CA ARG A 148 -21.58 8.81 10.53
C ARG A 148 -23.00 9.35 10.35
N THR A 149 -23.98 8.79 11.06
CA THR A 149 -25.40 9.07 10.85
C THR A 149 -25.86 10.43 11.38
N SER A 150 -25.08 11.12 12.25
CA SER A 150 -25.45 12.48 12.65
C SER A 150 -24.28 13.32 13.19
N THR A 151 -24.22 14.59 12.77
CA THR A 151 -23.31 15.63 13.30
C THR A 151 -23.53 15.91 14.79
N PHE A 152 -24.68 15.50 15.34
CA PHE A 152 -25.02 15.64 16.75
C PHE A 152 -24.13 14.77 17.65
N PHE A 153 -23.83 13.53 17.27
CA PHE A 153 -22.97 12.63 18.05
C PHE A 153 -21.51 13.09 18.10
N ALA A 154 -21.02 13.72 17.02
CA ALA A 154 -19.69 14.33 16.99
C ALA A 154 -19.54 15.47 18.01
N ARG A 155 -20.61 16.24 18.28
CA ARG A 155 -20.61 17.29 19.30
C ARG A 155 -20.64 16.73 20.72
N LEU A 156 -21.37 15.64 20.95
CA LEU A 156 -21.46 15.01 22.27
C LEU A 156 -20.15 14.33 22.67
N ALA A 157 -19.48 13.65 21.72
CA ALA A 157 -18.17 13.05 21.94
C ALA A 157 -17.07 14.09 22.22
N ARG A 158 -17.16 15.28 21.59
CA ARG A 158 -16.24 16.39 21.87
C ARG A 158 -16.43 16.97 23.27
N ARG A 159 -17.67 16.96 23.78
CA ARG A 159 -18.02 17.49 25.11
C ARG A 159 -17.52 16.62 26.27
N GLY A 160 -17.43 15.29 26.08
CA GLY A 160 -16.88 14.39 27.10
C GLY A 160 -15.37 14.49 27.30
N ASN A 161 -14.65 15.12 26.38
CA ASN A 161 -13.18 15.25 26.43
C ASN A 161 -12.71 16.57 27.05
N ASP A 162 -13.61 17.56 27.22
CA ASP A 162 -13.33 18.82 27.92
C ASP A 162 -13.64 18.75 29.42
N SER A 163 -14.43 17.76 29.86
CA SER A 163 -14.81 17.57 31.27
C SER A 163 -13.78 16.82 32.12
N ASP A 164 -12.66 16.39 31.53
CA ASP A 164 -11.63 15.55 32.20
C ASP A 164 -10.28 16.30 32.33
N LYS A 165 -10.30 17.63 32.24
CA LYS A 165 -9.19 18.48 32.69
C LYS A 165 -9.47 18.89 34.14
N PRO A 166 -8.70 18.39 35.13
CA PRO A 166 -8.70 19.00 36.45
C PRO A 166 -8.01 20.37 36.35
N ASP A 167 -8.60 21.35 37.02
CA ASP A 167 -7.99 22.66 37.29
C ASP A 167 -6.66 22.54 38.05
#